data_AF-A0A963TG10-F1
#
_entry.id   AF-A0A963TG10-F1
#
_cell.length_a   1.000
_cell.length_b   1.000
_cell.length_c   1.000
_cell.angle_alpha   90.00
_cell.angle_beta   90.00
_cell.angle_gamma   90.00
#
_symmetry.space_group_name_H-M   'P 1'
#
loop_
_entity.id
_entity.type
_entity.pdbx_description
1 polymer ?
#
loop_
_entity_poly.entity_id
_entity_poly.type
_entity_poly.pdbx_seq_one_letter_code
_entity_poly.pdbx_strand_id
1 'polypeptide(L)'
;MAEHLRGHLAMLVFSLCIAGSFSLGSLVANRIDPVVLTAARFVLGAAIMGAAAAATGTFRRRAWVAPWRYLVLGGLFAVYFVLMFEGLKTARPVQAAAVFTLTPVMTAGFAYVLLAQILTRRMAVALAIGAAGATWVIFRADLRAILAFEIGRGEVTYFAGCVAHAVYTPMIRRLNRGEAPVVFTFGTLAAGAGLLCLYDWREIAATDWRGLPGIVWLTIGYLTVFATAASFWLVQYATLRLPSAKVMAYTYLVPSWVILWEIALGHGVPGALVLLGVAATFGALWLLLKDEDGARA
;
A
#
# COMPACT_ATOMS: atom_id res chain seq x y z
N MET A 1 13.40 22.09 9.16
CA MET A 1 13.41 20.92 8.24
C MET A 1 12.57 21.26 7.03
N ALA A 2 13.13 21.26 5.82
CA ALA A 2 12.40 21.58 4.59
C ALA A 2 11.16 20.68 4.43
N GLU A 3 10.05 21.23 3.91
CA GLU A 3 8.77 20.52 3.81
C GLU A 3 8.86 19.23 2.98
N HIS A 4 9.76 19.20 1.99
CA HIS A 4 10.09 18.01 1.20
C HIS A 4 10.70 16.88 2.04
N LEU A 5 11.65 17.19 2.94
CA LEU A 5 12.30 16.18 3.78
C LEU A 5 11.32 15.50 4.73
N ARG A 6 10.30 16.22 5.19
CA ARG A 6 9.19 15.65 5.99
C ARG A 6 8.38 14.63 5.19
N GLY A 7 8.10 14.92 3.92
CA GLY A 7 7.42 13.98 3.02
C GLY A 7 8.24 12.71 2.77
N HIS A 8 9.55 12.85 2.56
CA HIS A 8 10.47 11.72 2.36
C HIS A 8 10.59 10.83 3.60
N LEU A 9 10.74 11.43 4.79
CA LEU A 9 10.76 10.69 6.05
C LEU A 9 9.43 9.96 6.30
N ALA A 10 8.30 10.62 6.03
CA ALA A 10 6.99 10.01 6.13
C ALA A 10 6.87 8.76 5.25
N MET A 11 7.40 8.81 4.03
CA MET A 11 7.35 7.67 3.12
C MET A 11 8.35 6.55 3.45
N LEU A 12 9.46 6.87 4.10
CA LEU A 12 10.35 5.85 4.66
C LEU A 12 9.66 5.08 5.79
N VAL A 13 9.03 5.78 6.74
CA VAL A 13 8.23 5.16 7.82
C VAL A 13 7.07 4.35 7.24
N PHE A 14 6.38 4.89 6.24
CA PHE A 14 5.32 4.16 5.52
C PHE A 14 5.83 2.81 5.01
N SER A 15 6.99 2.78 4.32
CA SER A 15 7.53 1.54 3.75
C SER A 15 7.77 0.45 4.79
N LEU A 16 8.19 0.83 6.00
CA LEU A 16 8.38 -0.09 7.12
C LEU A 16 7.04 -0.58 7.69
N CYS A 17 6.07 0.33 7.87
CA CYS A 17 4.74 0.01 8.40
C CYS A 17 3.96 -0.98 7.51
N ILE A 18 4.10 -0.87 6.19
CA ILE A 18 3.37 -1.75 5.27
C ILE A 18 4.05 -3.09 5.08
N ALA A 19 5.36 -3.20 5.30
CA ALA A 19 6.09 -4.45 5.08
C ALA A 19 5.54 -5.59 5.96
N GLY A 20 5.27 -5.31 7.23
CA GLY A 20 4.69 -6.33 8.12
C GLY A 20 3.30 -6.80 7.70
N SER A 21 2.58 -6.05 6.85
CA SER A 21 1.27 -6.50 6.34
C SER A 21 1.36 -7.69 5.39
N PHE A 22 2.49 -7.87 4.69
CA PHE A 22 2.72 -9.04 3.84
C PHE A 22 3.02 -10.27 4.67
N SER A 23 4.00 -10.18 5.58
CA SER A 23 4.45 -11.29 6.42
C SER A 23 3.39 -11.72 7.44
N LEU A 24 2.81 -10.79 8.20
CA LEU A 24 1.73 -11.12 9.13
C LEU A 24 0.45 -11.50 8.38
N GLY A 25 0.18 -10.84 7.25
CA GLY A 25 -0.95 -11.15 6.38
C GLY A 25 -0.94 -12.59 5.89
N SER A 26 0.20 -13.10 5.41
CA SER A 26 0.30 -14.50 4.95
C SER A 26 0.10 -15.52 6.06
N LEU A 27 0.48 -15.21 7.31
CA LEU A 27 0.25 -16.10 8.46
C LEU A 27 -1.24 -16.30 8.77
N VAL A 28 -2.07 -15.32 8.44
CA VAL A 28 -3.50 -15.29 8.76
C VAL A 28 -4.41 -15.37 7.54
N ALA A 29 -3.90 -15.27 6.32
CA ALA A 29 -4.69 -15.22 5.08
C ALA A 29 -5.64 -16.41 4.91
N ASN A 30 -5.24 -17.59 5.40
CA ASN A 30 -6.05 -18.82 5.39
C ASN A 30 -6.79 -19.09 6.72
N ARG A 31 -6.77 -18.14 7.67
CA ARG A 31 -7.39 -18.28 9.01
C ARG A 31 -8.58 -17.36 9.24
N ILE A 32 -8.72 -16.31 8.43
CA ILE A 32 -9.82 -15.35 8.47
C ILE A 32 -10.09 -14.89 7.05
N ASP A 33 -11.36 -14.66 6.73
CA ASP A 33 -11.72 -14.15 5.41
C ASP A 33 -11.08 -12.76 5.15
N PRO A 34 -10.52 -12.51 3.95
CA PRO A 34 -9.92 -11.24 3.57
C PRO A 34 -10.82 -10.01 3.71
N VAL A 35 -12.11 -10.14 3.40
CA VAL A 35 -13.10 -9.07 3.54
C VAL A 35 -13.35 -8.78 5.01
N VAL A 36 -13.54 -9.82 5.82
CA VAL A 36 -13.71 -9.70 7.28
C VAL A 36 -12.50 -9.05 7.94
N LEU A 37 -11.30 -9.50 7.61
CA LEU A 37 -10.04 -8.93 8.10
C LEU A 37 -9.89 -7.45 7.71
N THR A 38 -10.21 -7.12 6.46
CA THR A 38 -10.12 -5.75 5.95
C THR A 38 -11.16 -4.84 6.59
N ALA A 39 -12.40 -5.33 6.76
CA ALA A 39 -13.47 -4.61 7.42
C ALA A 39 -13.11 -4.28 8.88
N ALA A 40 -12.64 -5.26 9.65
CA ALA A 40 -12.28 -5.08 11.05
C ALA A 40 -11.23 -3.97 11.23
N ARG A 41 -10.12 -4.04 10.48
CA ARG A 41 -9.07 -3.03 10.60
C ARG A 41 -9.47 -1.67 10.03
N PHE A 42 -10.38 -1.60 9.05
CA PHE A 42 -10.90 -0.32 8.55
C PHE A 42 -11.83 0.34 9.55
N VAL A 43 -12.71 -0.42 10.23
CA VAL A 43 -13.55 0.07 11.32
C VAL A 43 -12.68 0.60 12.46
N LEU A 44 -11.72 -0.20 12.92
CA LEU A 44 -10.81 0.21 14.01
C LEU A 44 -9.91 1.39 13.59
N GLY A 45 -9.40 1.38 12.36
CA GLY A 45 -8.61 2.48 11.81
C GLY A 45 -9.42 3.77 11.69
N ALA A 46 -10.68 3.69 11.26
CA ALA A 46 -11.60 4.82 11.25
C ALA A 46 -11.85 5.33 12.68
N ALA A 47 -12.01 4.45 13.67
CA ALA A 47 -12.14 4.87 15.06
C ALA A 47 -10.91 5.63 15.57
N ILE A 48 -9.70 5.14 15.29
CA ILE A 48 -8.43 5.82 15.66
C ILE A 48 -8.34 7.19 14.99
N MET A 49 -8.57 7.26 13.67
CA MET A 49 -8.45 8.50 12.92
C MET A 49 -9.56 9.49 13.27
N GLY A 50 -10.76 9.01 13.59
CA GLY A 50 -11.87 9.81 14.08
C GLY A 50 -11.58 10.41 15.45
N ALA A 51 -11.04 9.61 16.37
CA ALA A 51 -10.60 10.09 17.69
C ALA A 51 -9.48 11.14 17.57
N ALA A 52 -8.50 10.91 16.69
CA ALA A 52 -7.43 11.88 16.42
C ALA A 52 -7.98 13.18 15.80
N ALA A 53 -8.94 13.09 14.88
CA ALA A 53 -9.58 14.26 14.28
C ALA A 53 -10.41 15.06 15.31
N ALA A 54 -11.09 14.36 16.23
CA ALA A 54 -11.83 14.98 17.33
C ALA A 54 -10.88 15.69 18.31
N ALA A 55 -9.83 15.00 18.77
CA ALA A 55 -8.85 15.54 19.71
C ALA A 55 -8.09 16.76 19.17
N THR A 56 -7.88 16.81 17.85
CA THR A 56 -7.21 17.95 17.18
C THR A 56 -8.17 19.06 16.75
N GLY A 57 -9.49 18.91 16.96
CA GLY A 57 -10.49 19.89 16.54
C GLY A 57 -10.53 20.13 15.02
N THR A 58 -10.09 19.14 14.22
CA THR A 58 -9.93 19.31 12.77
C THR A 58 -11.21 19.04 11.98
N PHE A 59 -12.25 18.51 12.61
CA PHE A 59 -13.55 18.31 11.97
C PHE A 59 -14.16 19.64 11.53
N ARG A 60 -14.40 19.77 10.23
CA ARG A 60 -15.06 20.92 9.61
C ARG A 60 -16.23 20.42 8.79
N ARG A 61 -17.38 21.08 8.86
CA ARG A 61 -18.56 20.74 8.03
C ARG A 61 -18.23 20.68 6.54
N ARG A 62 -17.34 21.56 6.07
CA ARG A 62 -16.88 21.61 4.68
C ARG A 62 -16.26 20.28 4.20
N ALA A 63 -15.63 19.50 5.08
CA ALA A 63 -15.04 18.22 4.73
C ALA A 63 -16.09 17.18 4.29
N TRP A 64 -17.35 17.35 4.67
CA TRP A 64 -18.45 16.42 4.38
C TRP A 64 -19.28 16.82 3.15
N VAL A 65 -18.92 17.91 2.47
CA VAL A 65 -19.52 18.26 1.18
C VAL A 65 -19.01 17.28 0.12
N ALA A 66 -19.90 16.71 -0.68
CA ALA A 66 -19.59 15.68 -1.67
C ALA A 66 -18.90 14.44 -1.05
N PRO A 67 -19.57 13.69 -0.17
CA PRO A 67 -18.99 12.55 0.55
C PRO A 67 -18.68 11.35 -0.35
N TRP A 68 -19.24 11.30 -1.58
CA TRP A 68 -18.94 10.28 -2.58
C TRP A 68 -17.43 10.12 -2.85
N ARG A 69 -16.64 11.19 -2.65
CA ARG A 69 -15.18 11.17 -2.78
C ARG A 69 -14.55 10.14 -1.85
N TYR A 70 -15.06 10.03 -0.62
CA TYR A 70 -14.61 9.05 0.34
C TYR A 70 -15.04 7.63 -0.04
N LEU A 71 -16.22 7.46 -0.66
CA LEU A 71 -16.66 6.15 -1.16
C LEU A 71 -15.75 5.65 -2.30
N VAL A 72 -15.39 6.52 -3.24
CA VAL A 72 -14.46 6.16 -4.33
C VAL A 72 -13.09 5.76 -3.77
N LEU A 73 -12.52 6.58 -2.89
CA LEU A 73 -11.21 6.32 -2.32
C LEU A 73 -11.20 5.09 -1.38
N GLY A 74 -12.24 4.97 -0.55
CA GLY A 74 -12.42 3.84 0.36
C GLY A 74 -12.66 2.55 -0.39
N GLY A 75 -13.41 2.59 -1.49
CA GLY A 75 -13.65 1.46 -2.39
C GLY A 75 -12.38 1.00 -3.10
N LEU A 76 -11.59 1.92 -3.68
CA LEU A 76 -10.30 1.58 -4.29
C LEU A 76 -9.37 0.89 -3.29
N PHE A 77 -9.30 1.40 -2.07
CA PHE A 77 -8.49 0.81 -1.02
C PHE A 77 -9.02 -0.54 -0.51
N ALA A 78 -10.34 -0.66 -0.35
CA ALA A 78 -11.00 -1.90 0.01
C ALA A 78 -10.67 -2.99 -1.01
N VAL A 79 -10.82 -2.71 -2.31
CA VAL A 79 -10.44 -3.63 -3.40
C VAL A 79 -8.96 -4.00 -3.32
N TYR A 80 -8.07 -3.02 -3.17
CA TYR A 80 -6.62 -3.28 -3.04
C TYR A 80 -6.32 -4.28 -1.92
N PHE A 81 -6.88 -4.07 -0.73
CA PHE A 81 -6.54 -4.88 0.43
C PHE A 81 -7.23 -6.23 0.48
N VAL A 82 -8.48 -6.32 0.03
CA VAL A 82 -9.17 -7.61 -0.11
C VAL A 82 -8.38 -8.48 -1.09
N LEU A 83 -7.99 -7.94 -2.25
CA LEU A 83 -7.19 -8.68 -3.23
C LEU A 83 -5.76 -8.96 -2.76
N MET A 84 -5.20 -8.12 -1.88
CA MET A 84 -3.91 -8.40 -1.22
C MET A 84 -4.00 -9.64 -0.34
N PHE A 85 -4.96 -9.67 0.59
CA PHE A 85 -5.09 -10.80 1.52
C PHE A 85 -5.59 -12.07 0.81
N GLU A 86 -6.44 -11.93 -0.21
CA GLU A 86 -6.81 -13.06 -1.09
C GLU A 86 -5.58 -13.58 -1.84
N GLY A 87 -4.75 -12.70 -2.40
CA GLY A 87 -3.50 -13.07 -3.06
C GLY A 87 -2.55 -13.80 -2.11
N LEU A 88 -2.41 -13.32 -0.87
CA LEU A 88 -1.56 -13.91 0.18
C LEU A 88 -2.01 -15.29 0.66
N LYS A 89 -3.22 -15.77 0.29
CA LYS A 89 -3.60 -17.17 0.53
C LYS A 89 -2.70 -18.15 -0.22
N THR A 90 -2.12 -17.73 -1.35
CA THR A 90 -1.30 -18.59 -2.23
C THR A 90 0.05 -17.99 -2.63
N ALA A 91 0.19 -16.66 -2.66
CA ALA A 91 1.44 -15.98 -2.93
C ALA A 91 2.34 -15.98 -1.69
N ARG A 92 3.65 -16.04 -1.92
CA ARG A 92 4.66 -15.87 -0.87
C ARG A 92 4.85 -14.37 -0.55
N PRO A 93 5.15 -13.99 0.71
CA PRO A 93 5.22 -12.58 1.11
C PRO A 93 6.18 -11.73 0.28
N VAL A 94 7.38 -12.24 -0.01
CA VAL A 94 8.42 -11.52 -0.78
C VAL A 94 7.96 -11.26 -2.22
N GLN A 95 7.32 -12.24 -2.86
CA GLN A 95 6.77 -12.13 -4.21
C GLN A 95 5.60 -11.16 -4.25
N ALA A 96 4.67 -11.26 -3.29
CA ALA A 96 3.57 -10.31 -3.17
C ALA A 96 4.09 -8.87 -2.97
N ALA A 97 5.08 -8.67 -2.10
CA ALA A 97 5.74 -7.38 -1.93
C ALA A 97 6.39 -6.88 -3.24
N ALA A 98 6.96 -7.77 -4.04
CA ALA A 98 7.50 -7.43 -5.36
C ALA A 98 6.40 -7.01 -6.36
N VAL A 99 5.23 -7.67 -6.36
CA VAL A 99 4.06 -7.19 -7.14
C VAL A 99 3.70 -5.75 -6.75
N PHE A 100 3.73 -5.43 -5.46
CA PHE A 100 3.46 -4.08 -4.98
C PHE A 100 4.47 -3.04 -5.49
N THR A 101 5.71 -3.44 -5.76
CA THR A 101 6.72 -2.54 -6.34
C THR A 101 6.49 -2.18 -7.81
N LEU A 102 5.50 -2.77 -8.48
CA LEU A 102 5.03 -2.32 -9.80
C LEU A 102 4.10 -1.10 -9.71
N THR A 103 3.58 -0.80 -8.51
CA THR A 103 2.64 0.31 -8.28
C THR A 103 3.18 1.67 -8.73
N PRO A 104 4.47 2.06 -8.54
CA PRO A 104 4.99 3.34 -9.01
C PRO A 104 4.83 3.55 -10.52
N VAL A 105 5.03 2.50 -11.32
CA VAL A 105 4.87 2.54 -12.79
C VAL A 105 3.41 2.77 -13.15
N MET A 106 2.50 1.99 -12.55
CA MET A 106 1.06 2.14 -12.77
C MET A 106 0.54 3.50 -12.31
N THR A 107 1.00 3.97 -11.14
CA THR A 107 0.65 5.28 -10.59
C THR A 107 1.14 6.40 -11.48
N ALA A 108 2.32 6.28 -12.09
CA ALA A 108 2.79 7.28 -13.04
C ALA A 108 1.87 7.38 -14.27
N GLY A 109 1.42 6.25 -14.82
CA GLY A 109 0.44 6.22 -15.91
C GLY A 109 -0.89 6.88 -15.52
N PHE A 110 -1.45 6.52 -14.36
CA PHE A 110 -2.69 7.13 -13.87
C PHE A 110 -2.53 8.62 -13.52
N ALA A 111 -1.38 9.02 -12.97
CA ALA A 111 -1.10 10.42 -12.66
C ALA A 111 -0.94 11.28 -13.93
N TYR A 112 -0.42 10.70 -15.01
CA TYR A 112 -0.44 11.37 -16.32
C TYR A 112 -1.87 11.60 -16.80
N VAL A 113 -2.72 10.56 -16.80
CA VAL A 113 -4.12 10.67 -17.28
C VAL A 113 -4.98 11.58 -16.39
N LEU A 114 -4.84 11.50 -15.06
CA LEU A 114 -5.74 12.15 -14.12
C LEU A 114 -5.28 13.55 -13.70
N LEU A 115 -3.98 13.83 -13.76
CA LEU A 115 -3.36 15.06 -13.25
C LEU A 115 -2.40 15.72 -14.24
N ALA A 116 -2.25 15.19 -15.46
CA ALA A 116 -1.27 15.64 -16.46
C ALA A 116 0.18 15.70 -15.91
N GLN A 117 0.53 14.80 -14.99
CA GLN A 117 1.90 14.70 -14.48
C GLN A 117 2.80 14.03 -15.51
N ILE A 118 3.75 14.79 -16.07
CA ILE A 118 4.70 14.29 -17.06
C ILE A 118 5.90 13.66 -16.35
N LEU A 119 6.30 12.47 -16.80
CA LEU A 119 7.51 11.81 -16.34
C LEU A 119 8.75 12.43 -16.98
N THR A 120 9.77 12.69 -16.17
CA THR A 120 11.10 12.99 -16.71
C THR A 120 11.75 11.71 -17.22
N ARG A 121 12.70 11.85 -18.16
CA ARG A 121 13.45 10.70 -18.72
C ARG A 121 14.11 9.87 -17.61
N ARG A 122 14.60 10.53 -16.57
CA ARG A 122 15.23 9.88 -15.43
C ARG A 122 14.23 9.09 -14.59
N MET A 123 13.06 9.65 -14.31
CA MET A 123 11.98 8.92 -13.63
C MET A 123 11.57 7.69 -14.45
N ALA A 124 11.42 7.83 -15.77
CA ALA A 124 11.09 6.71 -16.65
C ALA A 124 12.14 5.58 -16.58
N VAL A 125 13.43 5.90 -16.63
CA VAL A 125 14.51 4.92 -16.48
C VAL A 125 14.48 4.25 -15.11
N ALA A 126 14.33 5.03 -14.02
CA ALA A 126 14.24 4.47 -12.68
C ALA A 126 13.04 3.53 -12.52
N LEU A 127 11.87 3.92 -13.04
CA LEU A 127 10.67 3.10 -13.03
C LEU A 127 10.85 1.80 -13.85
N ALA A 128 11.54 1.85 -14.98
CA ALA A 128 11.85 0.66 -15.79
C ALA A 128 12.79 -0.31 -15.05
N ILE A 129 13.85 0.20 -14.40
CA ILE A 129 14.76 -0.61 -13.59
C ILE A 129 14.00 -1.26 -12.42
N GLY A 130 13.15 -0.48 -11.74
CA GLY A 130 12.31 -0.97 -10.66
C GLY A 130 11.35 -2.08 -11.11
N ALA A 131 10.69 -1.90 -12.26
CA ALA A 131 9.82 -2.92 -12.84
C ALA A 131 10.56 -4.21 -13.23
N ALA A 132 11.76 -4.09 -13.80
CA ALA A 132 12.60 -5.24 -14.12
C ALA A 132 13.03 -6.00 -12.85
N GLY A 133 13.47 -5.27 -11.81
CA GLY A 133 13.81 -5.85 -10.51
C GLY A 133 12.61 -6.53 -9.84
N ALA A 134 11.44 -5.90 -9.87
CA ALA A 134 10.18 -6.46 -9.38
C ALA A 134 9.84 -7.78 -10.09
N THR A 135 9.89 -7.77 -11.42
CA THR A 135 9.63 -8.96 -12.25
C THR A 135 10.58 -10.09 -11.89
N TRP A 136 11.87 -9.80 -11.75
CA TRP A 136 12.87 -10.78 -11.33
C TRP A 136 12.53 -11.44 -9.98
N VAL A 137 12.08 -10.65 -8.99
CA VAL A 137 11.68 -11.17 -7.68
C VAL A 137 10.37 -11.98 -7.74
N ILE A 138 9.37 -11.50 -8.49
CA ILE A 138 8.07 -12.19 -8.68
C ILE A 138 8.31 -13.62 -9.20
N PHE A 139 9.16 -13.76 -10.21
CA PHE A 139 9.49 -15.06 -10.81
C PHE A 139 10.61 -15.81 -10.08
N ARG A 140 10.99 -15.41 -8.86
CA ARG A 140 12.00 -16.10 -8.03
C ARG A 140 13.36 -16.24 -8.70
N ALA A 141 13.73 -15.29 -9.55
CA ALA A 141 14.94 -15.34 -10.36
C ALA A 141 15.00 -16.54 -11.35
N ASP A 142 13.85 -17.11 -11.71
CA ASP A 142 13.76 -18.20 -12.67
C ASP A 142 13.43 -17.65 -14.07
N LEU A 143 14.44 -17.64 -14.95
CA LEU A 143 14.29 -17.22 -16.34
C LEU A 143 13.29 -18.07 -17.13
N ARG A 144 13.17 -19.37 -16.85
CA ARG A 144 12.22 -20.23 -17.55
C ARG A 144 10.80 -19.86 -17.18
N ALA A 145 10.54 -19.63 -15.89
CA ALA A 145 9.24 -19.18 -15.41
C ALA A 145 8.85 -17.82 -16.02
N ILE A 146 9.81 -16.88 -16.17
CA ILE A 146 9.60 -15.60 -16.87
C ILE A 146 9.18 -15.82 -18.33
N LEU A 147 9.92 -16.66 -19.06
CA LEU A 147 9.68 -16.92 -20.49
C LEU A 147 8.38 -17.69 -20.74
N ALA A 148 8.02 -18.61 -19.83
CA ALA A 148 6.77 -19.36 -19.88
C ALA A 148 5.57 -18.59 -19.28
N PHE A 149 5.81 -17.40 -18.74
CA PHE A 149 4.81 -16.56 -18.08
C PHE A 149 4.06 -17.29 -16.94
N GLU A 150 4.78 -18.13 -16.19
CA GLU A 150 4.27 -18.91 -15.05
C GLU A 150 4.09 -18.03 -13.80
N ILE A 151 3.12 -17.11 -13.87
CA ILE A 151 2.77 -16.25 -12.74
C ILE A 151 1.83 -17.00 -11.80
N GLY A 152 2.12 -16.95 -10.50
CA GLY A 152 1.26 -17.57 -9.50
C GLY A 152 -0.10 -16.85 -9.37
N ARG A 153 -1.13 -17.63 -8.99
CA ARG A 153 -2.52 -17.12 -8.88
C ARG A 153 -2.65 -15.98 -7.88
N GLY A 154 -1.91 -16.06 -6.77
CA GLY A 154 -1.93 -15.03 -5.73
C GLY A 154 -1.32 -13.72 -6.23
N GLU A 155 -0.23 -13.80 -6.99
CA GLU A 155 0.43 -12.66 -7.62
C GLU A 155 -0.48 -11.97 -8.64
N VAL A 156 -1.18 -12.74 -9.49
CA VAL A 156 -2.18 -12.19 -10.44
C VAL A 156 -3.33 -11.49 -9.70
N THR A 157 -3.87 -12.14 -8.66
CA THR A 157 -4.98 -11.58 -7.86
C THR A 157 -4.56 -10.27 -7.21
N TYR A 158 -3.37 -10.25 -6.61
CA TYR A 158 -2.88 -9.05 -5.94
C TYR A 158 -2.45 -7.94 -6.92
N PHE A 159 -1.98 -8.29 -8.13
CA PHE A 159 -1.68 -7.31 -9.18
C PHE A 159 -2.92 -6.46 -9.51
N ALA A 160 -4.10 -7.08 -9.63
CA ALA A 160 -5.36 -6.35 -9.82
C ALA A 160 -5.65 -5.39 -8.64
N GLY A 161 -5.34 -5.80 -7.41
CA GLY A 161 -5.38 -4.92 -6.25
C GLY A 161 -4.41 -3.74 -6.37
N CYS A 162 -3.18 -3.99 -6.81
CA CYS A 162 -2.16 -2.95 -7.01
C CYS A 162 -2.58 -1.91 -8.07
N VAL A 163 -3.35 -2.32 -9.09
CA VAL A 163 -3.97 -1.36 -10.03
C VAL A 163 -4.93 -0.41 -9.31
N ALA A 164 -5.79 -0.92 -8.43
CA ALA A 164 -6.71 -0.06 -7.64
C ALA A 164 -5.93 0.92 -6.74
N HIS A 165 -4.87 0.45 -6.09
CA HIS A 165 -3.99 1.31 -5.29
C HIS A 165 -3.23 2.34 -6.15
N ALA A 166 -2.83 1.96 -7.36
CA ALA A 166 -2.12 2.85 -8.27
C ALA A 166 -2.98 4.06 -8.69
N VAL A 167 -4.30 3.86 -8.82
CA VAL A 167 -5.30 4.91 -9.07
C VAL A 167 -5.53 5.77 -7.82
N TYR A 168 -5.50 5.17 -6.63
CA TYR A 168 -5.79 5.85 -5.36
C TYR A 168 -4.90 7.09 -5.13
N THR A 169 -3.58 6.97 -5.27
CA THR A 169 -2.64 8.08 -4.98
C THR A 169 -2.93 9.36 -5.76
N PRO A 170 -3.06 9.37 -7.10
CA PRO A 170 -3.43 10.58 -7.84
C PRO A 170 -4.86 11.03 -7.53
N MET A 171 -5.79 10.12 -7.21
CA MET A 171 -7.15 10.47 -6.80
C MET A 171 -7.20 11.23 -5.47
N ILE A 172 -6.33 10.93 -4.50
CA ILE A 172 -6.22 11.75 -3.27
C ILE A 172 -5.99 13.21 -3.65
N ARG A 173 -5.00 13.48 -4.51
CA ARG A 173 -4.62 14.85 -4.89
C ARG A 173 -5.74 15.55 -5.66
N ARG A 174 -6.48 14.83 -6.51
CA ARG A 174 -7.61 15.38 -7.27
C ARG A 174 -8.84 15.66 -6.39
N LEU A 175 -9.09 14.82 -5.40
CA LEU A 175 -10.33 14.84 -4.62
C LEU A 175 -10.20 15.57 -3.28
N ASN A 176 -8.99 15.75 -2.75
CA ASN A 176 -8.76 16.57 -1.57
C ASN A 176 -8.94 18.05 -1.92
N ARG A 177 -9.79 18.74 -1.14
CA ARG A 177 -10.22 20.13 -1.30
C ARG A 177 -9.70 21.03 -0.15
N GLY A 178 -8.57 20.65 0.44
CA GLY A 178 -7.97 21.32 1.59
C GLY A 178 -8.41 20.75 2.94
N GLU A 179 -8.99 19.55 2.96
CA GLU A 179 -9.24 18.83 4.21
C GLU A 179 -7.91 18.42 4.87
N ALA A 180 -7.87 18.49 6.20
CA ALA A 180 -6.73 17.99 6.95
C ALA A 180 -6.51 16.49 6.66
N PRO A 181 -5.27 16.00 6.49
CA PRO A 181 -5.00 14.60 6.17
C PRO A 181 -5.67 13.61 7.13
N VAL A 182 -5.74 13.94 8.42
CA VAL A 182 -6.42 13.13 9.45
C VAL A 182 -7.90 12.94 9.14
N VAL A 183 -8.61 14.01 8.78
CA VAL A 183 -10.05 13.99 8.47
C VAL A 183 -10.30 13.26 7.16
N PHE A 184 -9.46 13.48 6.15
CA PHE A 184 -9.62 12.83 4.86
C PHE A 184 -9.33 11.32 4.95
N THR A 185 -8.37 10.92 5.79
CA THR A 185 -8.09 9.51 6.08
C THR A 185 -9.26 8.89 6.84
N PHE A 186 -9.78 9.57 7.86
CA PHE A 186 -10.98 9.13 8.57
C PHE A 186 -12.15 8.90 7.62
N GLY A 187 -12.48 9.87 6.77
CA GLY A 187 -13.57 9.74 5.79
C GLY A 187 -13.36 8.56 4.85
N THR A 188 -12.15 8.38 4.33
CA THR A 188 -11.79 7.26 3.45
C THR A 188 -11.94 5.90 4.14
N LEU A 189 -11.44 5.77 5.37
CA LEU A 189 -11.53 4.54 6.15
C LEU A 189 -12.97 4.23 6.56
N ALA A 190 -13.72 5.23 7.02
CA ALA A 190 -15.13 5.06 7.40
C ALA A 190 -15.99 4.66 6.20
N ALA A 191 -15.77 5.27 5.03
CA ALA A 191 -16.45 4.92 3.80
C ALA A 191 -16.08 3.50 3.33
N GLY A 192 -14.80 3.14 3.35
CA GLY A 192 -14.34 1.78 3.02
C GLY A 192 -14.90 0.73 3.99
N ALA A 193 -14.91 1.02 5.29
CA ALA A 193 -15.51 0.18 6.32
C ALA A 193 -17.01 -0.03 6.03
N GLY A 194 -17.75 1.04 5.75
CA GLY A 194 -19.17 0.96 5.40
C GLY A 194 -19.43 0.11 4.16
N LEU A 195 -18.62 0.25 3.11
CA LEU A 195 -18.72 -0.56 1.89
C LEU A 195 -18.46 -2.05 2.16
N LEU A 196 -17.40 -2.38 2.89
CA LEU A 196 -17.04 -3.76 3.22
C LEU A 196 -18.06 -4.40 4.16
N CYS A 197 -18.48 -3.67 5.19
CA CYS A 197 -19.50 -4.13 6.12
C CYS A 197 -20.83 -4.35 5.41
N LEU A 198 -21.21 -3.52 4.43
CA LEU A 198 -22.43 -3.74 3.65
C LEU A 198 -22.30 -4.92 2.68
N TYR A 199 -21.16 -5.05 2.02
CA TYR A 199 -20.89 -6.10 1.05
C TYR A 199 -20.93 -7.49 1.68
N ASP A 200 -20.31 -7.66 2.85
CA ASP A 200 -20.14 -8.98 3.48
C ASP A 200 -20.59 -9.04 4.95
N TRP A 201 -21.70 -8.35 5.25
CA TRP A 201 -22.25 -8.29 6.60
C TRP A 201 -22.57 -9.67 7.19
N ARG A 202 -22.94 -10.64 6.33
CA ARG A 202 -23.30 -12.00 6.74
C ARG A 202 -22.07 -12.77 7.22
N GLU A 203 -20.99 -12.75 6.47
CA GLU A 203 -19.75 -13.45 6.85
C GLU A 203 -19.11 -12.80 8.09
N ILE A 204 -19.12 -11.47 8.17
CA ILE A 204 -18.67 -10.71 9.36
C ILE A 204 -19.44 -11.12 10.61
N ALA A 205 -20.76 -11.30 10.51
CA ALA A 205 -21.61 -11.72 11.62
C ALA A 205 -21.47 -13.21 11.95
N ALA A 206 -21.21 -14.05 10.95
CA ALA A 206 -21.02 -15.50 11.12
C ALA A 206 -19.63 -15.88 11.63
N THR A 207 -18.63 -15.01 11.47
CA THR A 207 -17.27 -15.24 11.94
C THR A 207 -17.24 -15.47 13.45
N ASP A 208 -16.69 -16.60 13.89
CA ASP A 208 -16.44 -16.85 15.32
C ASP A 208 -15.21 -16.06 15.79
N TRP A 209 -15.44 -14.78 16.12
CA TRP A 209 -14.39 -13.88 16.61
C TRP A 209 -13.68 -14.40 17.86
N ARG A 210 -14.37 -15.14 18.73
CA ARG A 210 -13.78 -15.64 19.99
C ARG A 210 -12.88 -16.86 19.75
N GLY A 211 -13.21 -17.68 18.74
CA GLY A 211 -12.42 -18.83 18.33
C GLY A 211 -11.16 -18.50 17.52
N LEU A 212 -10.98 -17.23 17.09
CA LEU A 212 -9.84 -16.84 16.28
C LEU A 212 -8.51 -16.99 17.05
N PRO A 213 -7.47 -17.61 16.46
CA PRO A 213 -6.16 -17.73 17.08
C PRO A 213 -5.53 -16.38 17.44
N GLY A 214 -4.72 -16.33 18.51
CA GLY A 214 -4.09 -15.09 18.97
C GLY A 214 -3.24 -14.36 17.92
N ILE A 215 -2.64 -15.08 16.97
CA ILE A 215 -1.91 -14.48 15.84
C ILE A 215 -2.81 -13.61 14.94
N VAL A 216 -4.09 -13.96 14.81
CA VAL A 216 -5.06 -13.17 14.03
C VAL A 216 -5.30 -11.82 14.71
N TRP A 217 -5.47 -11.81 16.04
CA TRP A 217 -5.62 -10.58 16.81
C TRP A 217 -4.39 -9.69 16.79
N LEU A 218 -3.19 -10.27 16.94
CA LEU A 218 -1.93 -9.54 16.79
C LEU A 218 -1.83 -8.90 15.41
N THR A 219 -2.19 -9.65 14.37
CA THR A 219 -2.17 -9.19 12.99
C THR A 219 -3.20 -8.08 12.76
N ILE A 220 -4.45 -8.22 13.24
CA ILE A 220 -5.45 -7.15 13.19
C ILE A 220 -4.93 -5.89 13.87
N GLY A 221 -4.32 -6.00 15.05
CA GLY A 221 -3.75 -4.86 15.79
C GLY A 221 -2.65 -4.16 14.99
N TYR A 222 -1.66 -4.92 14.51
CA TYR A 222 -0.58 -4.38 13.68
C TYR A 222 -1.12 -3.71 12.40
N LEU A 223 -2.02 -4.41 11.70
CA LEU A 223 -2.60 -3.94 10.45
C LEU A 223 -3.42 -2.68 10.66
N THR A 224 -4.15 -2.57 11.76
CA THR A 224 -4.97 -1.41 12.11
C THR A 224 -4.10 -0.18 12.38
N VAL A 225 -3.10 -0.31 13.24
CA VAL A 225 -2.30 0.83 13.69
C VAL A 225 -1.30 1.25 12.63
N PHE A 226 -0.45 0.31 12.18
CA PHE A 226 0.67 0.62 11.30
C PHE A 226 0.26 0.57 9.83
N ALA A 227 -0.36 -0.54 9.38
CA ALA A 227 -0.67 -0.75 7.96
C ALA A 227 -2.02 -0.17 7.50
N THR A 228 -2.73 0.58 8.36
CA THR A 228 -3.98 1.26 8.03
C THR A 228 -3.93 2.71 8.51
N ALA A 229 -4.10 2.98 9.80
CA ALA A 229 -4.19 4.35 10.31
C ALA A 229 -2.93 5.19 10.01
N ALA A 230 -1.75 4.72 10.45
CA ALA A 230 -0.50 5.43 10.25
C ALA A 230 -0.13 5.51 8.76
N SER A 231 -0.08 4.37 8.06
CA SER A 231 0.32 4.33 6.64
C SER A 231 -0.58 5.18 5.73
N PHE A 232 -1.90 5.16 5.92
CA PHE A 232 -2.80 5.98 5.10
C PHE A 232 -2.56 7.45 5.37
N TRP A 233 -2.47 7.84 6.64
CA TRP A 233 -2.16 9.21 7.00
C TRP A 233 -0.81 9.67 6.42
N LEU A 234 0.23 8.82 6.45
CA LEU A 234 1.54 9.11 5.86
C LEU A 234 1.46 9.29 4.33
N VAL A 235 0.76 8.40 3.62
CA VAL A 235 0.55 8.52 2.15
C VAL A 235 -0.19 9.80 1.82
N GLN A 236 -1.25 10.12 2.57
CA GLN A 236 -2.01 11.34 2.36
C GLN A 236 -1.18 12.58 2.63
N TYR A 237 -0.45 12.59 3.74
CA TYR A 237 0.45 13.67 4.12
C TYR A 237 1.53 13.92 3.04
N ALA A 238 2.11 12.84 2.50
CA ALA A 238 3.16 12.92 1.47
C ALA A 238 2.60 13.26 0.09
N THR A 239 1.44 12.73 -0.31
CA THR A 239 0.81 12.97 -1.63
C THR A 239 0.43 14.43 -1.86
N LEU A 240 0.14 15.15 -0.78
CA LEU A 240 -0.12 16.58 -0.86
C LEU A 240 1.18 17.41 -1.04
N ARG A 241 2.35 16.83 -0.73
CA ARG A 241 3.67 17.51 -0.74
C ARG A 241 4.60 17.07 -1.87
N LEU A 242 4.44 15.85 -2.35
CA LEU A 242 5.31 15.22 -3.35
C LEU A 242 4.48 14.75 -4.55
N PRO A 243 5.08 14.68 -5.76
CA PRO A 243 4.46 14.02 -6.90
C PRO A 243 4.09 12.56 -6.60
N SER A 244 2.97 12.07 -7.13
CA SER A 244 2.41 10.75 -6.80
C SER A 244 3.39 9.61 -7.11
N ALA A 245 4.15 9.71 -8.21
CA ALA A 245 5.18 8.73 -8.55
C ALA A 245 6.34 8.70 -7.53
N LYS A 246 6.77 9.85 -6.98
CA LYS A 246 7.83 9.92 -5.95
C LYS A 246 7.36 9.35 -4.62
N VAL A 247 6.09 9.59 -4.26
CA VAL A 247 5.45 8.95 -3.09
C VAL A 247 5.50 7.44 -3.25
N MET A 248 4.99 6.93 -4.36
CA MET A 248 4.91 5.48 -4.57
C MET A 248 6.27 4.81 -4.75
N ALA A 249 7.32 5.52 -5.20
CA ALA A 249 8.65 4.93 -5.34
C ALA A 249 9.18 4.29 -4.04
N TYR A 250 8.79 4.78 -2.86
CA TYR A 250 9.17 4.17 -1.58
C TYR A 250 8.70 2.73 -1.40
N THR A 251 7.72 2.29 -2.20
CA THR A 251 7.33 0.88 -2.26
C THR A 251 8.46 -0.03 -2.72
N TYR A 252 9.45 0.48 -3.47
CA TYR A 252 10.65 -0.28 -3.84
C TYR A 252 11.47 -0.81 -2.66
N LEU A 253 11.32 -0.24 -1.46
CA LEU A 253 11.95 -0.73 -0.22
C LEU A 253 11.19 -1.88 0.44
N VAL A 254 9.92 -2.09 0.08
CA VAL A 254 9.03 -3.01 0.78
C VAL A 254 9.54 -4.46 0.73
N PRO A 255 9.99 -5.00 -0.42
CA PRO A 255 10.56 -6.35 -0.44
C PRO A 255 11.74 -6.52 0.51
N SER A 256 12.59 -5.50 0.65
CA SER A 256 13.73 -5.54 1.58
C SER A 256 13.27 -5.68 3.04
N TRP A 257 12.28 -4.89 3.44
CA TRP A 257 11.69 -4.98 4.78
C TRP A 257 10.94 -6.30 5.00
N VAL A 258 10.24 -6.80 3.99
CA VAL A 258 9.55 -8.09 4.07
C VAL A 258 10.55 -9.22 4.25
N ILE A 259 11.69 -9.21 3.54
CA ILE A 259 12.77 -10.18 3.75
C ILE A 259 13.27 -10.15 5.20
N LEU A 260 13.45 -8.97 5.79
CA LEU A 260 13.85 -8.85 7.19
C LEU A 260 12.79 -9.41 8.15
N TRP A 261 11.50 -9.22 7.86
CA TRP A 261 10.40 -9.86 8.59
C TRP A 261 10.45 -11.39 8.46
N GLU A 262 10.60 -11.93 7.26
CA GLU A 262 10.68 -13.38 7.03
C GLU A 262 11.89 -14.01 7.76
N ILE A 263 13.04 -13.31 7.78
CA ILE A 263 14.21 -13.73 8.56
C ILE A 263 13.90 -13.72 10.06
N ALA A 264 13.30 -12.64 10.57
CA ALA A 264 12.95 -12.52 11.99
C ALA A 264 11.90 -13.55 12.45
N LEU A 265 11.01 -13.96 11.54
CA LEU A 265 10.03 -15.04 11.76
C LEU A 265 10.61 -16.45 11.60
N GLY A 266 11.89 -16.57 11.22
CA GLY A 266 12.58 -17.85 11.08
C GLY A 266 12.32 -18.58 9.74
N HIS A 267 11.74 -17.92 8.74
CA HIS A 267 11.50 -18.50 7.42
C HIS A 267 12.75 -18.53 6.52
N GLY A 268 13.85 -17.90 6.97
CA GLY A 268 15.14 -17.89 6.29
C GLY A 268 15.31 -16.77 5.27
N VAL A 269 16.46 -16.78 4.59
CA VAL A 269 16.84 -15.79 3.58
C VAL A 269 16.41 -16.30 2.20
N PRO A 270 15.82 -15.46 1.32
CA PRO A 270 15.56 -15.87 -0.06
C PRO A 270 16.87 -16.19 -0.80
N GLY A 271 16.78 -16.96 -1.88
CA GLY A 271 17.95 -17.31 -2.68
C GLY A 271 18.72 -16.08 -3.16
N ALA A 272 20.05 -16.17 -3.21
CA ALA A 272 20.94 -15.03 -3.50
C ALA A 272 20.58 -14.30 -4.82
N LEU A 273 20.11 -15.04 -5.83
CA LEU A 273 19.68 -14.44 -7.09
C LEU A 273 18.45 -13.53 -6.94
N VAL A 274 17.52 -13.84 -6.03
CA VAL A 274 16.36 -12.98 -5.75
C VAL A 274 16.80 -11.63 -5.19
N LEU A 275 17.88 -11.60 -4.40
CA LEU A 275 18.44 -10.38 -3.84
C LEU A 275 18.94 -9.41 -4.92
N LEU A 276 19.31 -9.88 -6.10
CA LEU A 276 19.67 -9.00 -7.22
C LEU A 276 18.48 -8.14 -7.68
N GLY A 277 17.27 -8.73 -7.70
CA GLY A 277 16.06 -7.98 -8.03
C GLY A 277 15.71 -6.94 -6.97
N VAL A 278 15.90 -7.28 -5.70
CA VAL A 278 15.73 -6.35 -4.56
C VAL A 278 16.78 -5.22 -4.61
N ALA A 279 18.02 -5.53 -4.94
CA ALA A 279 19.06 -4.52 -5.15
C ALA A 279 18.71 -3.58 -6.31
N ALA A 280 18.12 -4.11 -7.39
CA ALA A 280 17.64 -3.31 -8.52
C ALA A 280 16.48 -2.38 -8.12
N THR A 281 15.49 -2.83 -7.33
CA THR A 281 14.42 -1.94 -6.85
C THR A 281 14.97 -0.87 -5.89
N PHE A 282 15.93 -1.21 -5.03
CA PHE A 282 16.61 -0.23 -4.18
C PHE A 282 17.38 0.81 -5.00
N GLY A 283 18.13 0.37 -6.01
CA GLY A 283 18.83 1.26 -6.94
C GLY A 283 17.90 2.17 -7.73
N ALA A 284 16.74 1.65 -8.15
CA ALA A 284 15.68 2.42 -8.78
C ALA A 284 15.16 3.54 -7.86
N LEU A 285 14.91 3.23 -6.58
CA LEU A 285 14.53 4.26 -5.60
C LEU A 285 15.60 5.33 -5.47
N TRP A 286 16.87 4.95 -5.30
CA TRP A 286 17.97 5.91 -5.18
C TRP A 286 18.05 6.81 -6.41
N LEU A 287 17.93 6.24 -7.60
CA LEU A 287 17.95 7.00 -8.85
C LEU A 287 16.75 7.95 -8.96
N LEU A 288 15.59 7.58 -8.42
CA LEU A 288 14.37 8.38 -8.45
C LEU A 288 14.36 9.50 -7.40
N LEU A 289 15.03 9.28 -6.26
CA LEU A 289 15.12 10.26 -5.17
C LEU A 289 16.24 11.28 -5.33
N LYS A 290 17.34 10.95 -6.00
CA LYS A 290 18.45 11.92 -6.18
C LYS A 290 17.96 13.12 -7.02
N ASP A 291 18.24 14.33 -6.55
CA ASP A 291 17.54 15.58 -6.90
C ASP A 291 17.24 15.85 -8.38
N GLU A 292 16.07 16.46 -8.60
CA GLU A 292 15.74 17.37 -9.73
C GLU A 292 15.61 18.83 -9.25
N ASP A 293 15.78 19.08 -7.95
CA ASP A 293 15.56 20.39 -7.33
C ASP A 293 16.69 21.39 -7.62
N GLY A 294 17.80 20.93 -8.20
CA GLY A 294 18.93 21.77 -8.62
C GLY A 294 18.79 22.43 -10.00
N ALA A 295 17.71 22.17 -10.75
CA ALA A 295 17.51 22.72 -12.10
C ALA A 295 16.52 23.91 -12.15
N ARG A 296 16.06 24.40 -11.00
CA ARG A 296 15.18 25.58 -10.88
C ARG A 296 15.62 26.53 -9.75
N ALA A 297 16.93 26.73 -9.61
CA ALA A 297 17.51 27.85 -8.88
C ALA A 297 18.07 28.86 -9.88
#